data_AF-A0A850BMW3-F1
#
_entry.id   AF-A0A850BMW3-F1
#
_cell.length_a   1.000
_cell.length_b   1.000
_cell.length_c   1.000
_cell.angle_alpha   90.00
_cell.angle_beta   90.00
_cell.angle_gamma   90.00
#
_symmetry.space_group_name_H-M   'P 1'
#
loop_
_entity.id
_entity.type
_entity.pdbx_description
1 polymer ?
#
loop_
_entity_poly.entity_id
_entity_poly.type
_entity_poly.pdbx_seq_one_letter_code
_entity_poly.pdbx_strand_id
1 'polypeptide(L)'
;PLAELQGAKATQEEVFHPESETAPNKGTIGAPEASGGEASGEAQPAGGEGASGEAKPEAKPAEAEAPASEAATLARDFLKTGGRRIGYSASKKAFAYPVEHRTETGFGLDIQFVGADGQPKDAMRVCQIGECEEHLDELAKELLPKLTSRLEQDEYVSIRGIGWPQGREELEVNSLTMKLKYTKGKIEALREGKPPARLVQAGSKRLDAATLLAVFVVPDAKLLGVFAPPSRDAKGLVQDFYIFKLP
;
A
#
# COMPACT_ATOMS: atom_id res chain seq x y z
N PRO A 1 28.41 -30.40 -55.35
CA PRO A 1 29.75 -30.75 -54.85
C PRO A 1 29.81 -30.61 -53.33
N LEU A 2 30.11 -31.72 -52.67
CA LEU A 2 30.11 -31.99 -51.23
C LEU A 2 31.25 -31.30 -50.45
N ALA A 3 31.00 -31.04 -49.16
CA ALA A 3 31.83 -31.34 -47.96
C ALA A 3 31.39 -30.39 -46.82
N GLU A 4 30.56 -30.78 -45.83
CA GLU A 4 30.85 -31.59 -44.62
C GLU A 4 31.99 -31.09 -43.73
N LEU A 5 31.63 -30.76 -42.46
CA LEU A 5 32.31 -31.01 -41.16
C LEU A 5 31.47 -30.28 -40.08
N GLN A 6 30.61 -30.98 -39.32
CA GLN A 6 30.88 -31.58 -37.99
C GLN A 6 31.46 -30.56 -36.99
N GLY A 7 30.94 -30.29 -35.79
CA GLY A 7 30.04 -31.00 -34.88
C GLY A 7 30.62 -30.83 -33.46
N ALA A 8 29.85 -30.34 -32.48
CA ALA A 8 30.12 -30.53 -31.04
C ALA A 8 28.89 -30.17 -30.19
N LYS A 9 28.13 -31.20 -29.82
CA LYS A 9 27.26 -31.22 -28.64
C LYS A 9 28.13 -31.55 -27.42
N ALA A 10 27.90 -30.89 -26.29
CA ALA A 10 28.24 -31.42 -24.98
C ALA A 10 27.05 -31.22 -24.05
N THR A 11 26.31 -32.32 -23.88
CA THR A 11 25.39 -32.61 -22.80
C THR A 11 26.20 -32.80 -21.51
N GLN A 12 25.74 -32.25 -20.39
CA GLN A 12 26.06 -32.81 -19.09
C GLN A 12 24.80 -32.77 -18.22
N GLU A 13 24.16 -33.94 -18.14
CA GLU A 13 23.35 -34.35 -17.01
C GLU A 13 24.25 -34.41 -15.78
N GLU A 14 23.80 -33.85 -14.66
CA GLU A 14 24.19 -34.40 -13.37
C GLU A 14 22.96 -34.45 -12.46
N VAL A 15 22.54 -35.69 -12.24
CA VAL A 15 21.55 -36.15 -11.28
C VAL A 15 22.20 -36.12 -9.91
N PHE A 16 21.63 -35.38 -8.96
CA PHE A 16 21.93 -35.57 -7.54
C PHE A 16 20.66 -35.39 -6.71
N HIS A 17 20.07 -36.52 -6.35
CA HIS A 17 19.25 -36.69 -5.15
C HIS A 17 20.04 -37.61 -4.22
N PRO A 18 20.14 -37.28 -2.93
CA PRO A 18 19.50 -38.19 -2.00
C PRO A 18 18.69 -37.52 -0.89
N GLU A 19 17.75 -38.34 -0.46
CA GLU A 19 16.77 -38.23 0.61
C GLU A 19 17.33 -37.74 1.96
N SER A 20 16.49 -37.04 2.72
CA SER A 20 16.43 -37.28 4.16
C SER A 20 14.98 -37.10 4.63
N GLU A 21 14.32 -38.25 4.81
CA GLU A 21 13.19 -38.40 5.72
C GLU A 21 13.60 -37.98 7.13
N THR A 22 12.75 -37.22 7.82
CA THR A 22 12.52 -37.43 9.26
C THR A 22 11.08 -37.05 9.58
N ALA A 23 10.34 -38.06 10.03
CA ALA A 23 8.94 -37.99 10.43
C ALA A 23 8.79 -37.32 11.83
N PRO A 24 7.54 -37.11 12.32
CA PRO A 24 7.17 -36.03 13.23
C PRO A 24 7.33 -36.42 14.71
N ASN A 25 7.73 -35.47 15.56
CA ASN A 25 7.67 -35.66 17.01
C ASN A 25 6.37 -35.08 17.58
N LYS A 26 5.58 -35.97 18.17
CA LYS A 26 4.30 -35.74 18.85
C LYS A 26 4.62 -35.71 20.35
N GLY A 27 4.39 -34.57 21.01
CA GLY A 27 4.65 -34.41 22.44
C GLY A 27 3.56 -33.57 23.11
N THR A 28 2.61 -34.26 23.74
CA THR A 28 1.58 -33.75 24.64
C THR A 28 2.09 -33.72 26.07
N ILE A 29 2.08 -32.55 26.74
CA ILE A 29 2.01 -32.37 28.22
C ILE A 29 1.45 -30.94 28.38
N GLY A 30 0.33 -30.60 29.02
CA GLY A 30 -0.20 -30.95 30.34
C GLY A 30 -0.35 -29.63 31.12
N ALA A 31 -1.57 -29.32 31.57
CA ALA A 31 -1.95 -28.10 32.30
C ALA A 31 -1.22 -27.93 33.66
N PRO A 32 -1.31 -26.75 34.30
CA PRO A 32 -2.36 -26.62 35.33
C PRO A 32 -3.06 -25.26 35.43
N GLU A 33 -4.30 -25.32 35.92
CA GLU A 33 -5.06 -24.23 36.53
C GLU A 33 -4.41 -23.71 37.83
N ALA A 34 -4.54 -22.41 38.08
CA ALA A 34 -4.64 -21.77 39.41
C ALA A 34 -5.38 -20.44 39.17
N SER A 35 -6.63 -20.26 39.59
CA SER A 35 -7.13 -20.02 40.96
C SER A 35 -6.64 -18.72 41.60
N GLY A 36 -7.60 -17.82 41.85
CA GLY A 36 -7.67 -16.98 43.05
C GLY A 36 -7.21 -15.54 42.93
N GLY A 37 -8.09 -14.59 43.30
CA GLY A 37 -7.67 -13.25 43.71
C GLY A 37 -8.72 -12.14 43.57
N GLU A 38 -9.73 -12.14 44.45
CA GLU A 38 -10.59 -10.97 44.71
C GLU A 38 -9.81 -9.82 45.39
N ALA A 39 -10.10 -8.59 45.00
CA ALA A 39 -10.06 -7.38 45.84
C ALA A 39 -10.95 -6.33 45.15
N SER A 40 -12.17 -6.12 45.62
CA SER A 40 -12.58 -5.20 46.70
C SER A 40 -12.56 -3.72 46.27
N GLY A 41 -13.72 -3.08 46.36
CA GLY A 41 -13.90 -1.66 46.06
C GLY A 41 -15.36 -1.25 45.89
N GLU A 42 -16.13 -1.34 46.98
CA GLU A 42 -17.47 -0.75 47.14
C GLU A 42 -17.46 0.75 46.79
N ALA A 43 -18.39 1.16 45.93
CA ALA A 43 -18.73 2.55 45.68
C ALA A 43 -20.04 2.88 46.40
N GLN A 44 -20.01 3.87 47.30
CA GLN A 44 -21.19 4.61 47.74
C GLN A 44 -21.01 6.11 47.42
N PRO A 45 -22.13 6.84 47.22
CA PRO A 45 -22.17 8.02 46.35
C PRO A 45 -21.96 9.36 47.05
N ALA A 46 -21.79 10.34 46.16
CA ALA A 46 -21.63 11.77 46.31
C ALA A 46 -22.52 12.47 47.36
N GLY A 47 -21.94 13.55 47.92
CA GLY A 47 -22.66 14.68 48.49
C GLY A 47 -21.69 15.66 49.16
N GLY A 48 -21.63 16.91 48.67
CA GLY A 48 -20.93 17.98 49.36
C GLY A 48 -20.47 19.13 48.46
N GLU A 49 -21.35 20.11 48.28
CA GLU A 49 -21.08 21.45 47.74
C GLU A 49 -19.93 22.18 48.46
N GLY A 50 -19.15 22.94 47.69
CA GLY A 50 -18.17 23.89 48.20
C GLY A 50 -17.73 24.83 47.09
N ALA A 51 -18.41 25.96 46.97
CA ALA A 51 -18.08 27.05 46.07
C ALA A 51 -16.71 27.66 46.39
N SER A 52 -15.89 27.88 45.37
CA SER A 52 -14.89 28.95 45.37
C SER A 52 -14.63 29.38 43.94
N GLY A 53 -14.89 30.65 43.67
CA GLY A 53 -14.74 31.24 42.35
C GLY A 53 -13.28 31.39 41.97
N GLU A 54 -12.94 30.91 40.79
CA GLU A 54 -11.79 31.38 40.03
C GLU A 54 -12.22 31.62 38.58
N ALA A 55 -11.74 32.74 38.06
CA ALA A 55 -12.10 33.32 36.79
C ALA A 55 -11.89 32.32 35.65
N LYS A 56 -12.96 32.06 34.89
CA LYS A 56 -12.91 31.36 33.61
C LYS A 56 -12.18 32.26 32.61
N PRO A 57 -11.00 31.89 32.08
CA PRO A 57 -10.47 32.61 30.93
C PRO A 57 -11.45 32.37 29.78
N GLU A 58 -11.93 33.45 29.17
CA GLU A 58 -12.70 33.40 27.94
C GLU A 58 -11.95 32.52 26.94
N ALA A 59 -12.53 31.35 26.65
CA ALA A 59 -12.10 30.51 25.55
C ALA A 59 -12.28 31.34 24.28
N LYS A 60 -11.16 31.86 23.77
CA LYS A 60 -11.04 32.37 22.41
C LYS A 60 -11.77 31.36 21.51
N PRO A 61 -12.72 31.79 20.68
CA PRO A 61 -13.33 30.89 19.70
C PRO A 61 -12.17 30.27 18.93
N ALA A 62 -12.05 28.94 18.99
CA ALA A 62 -11.21 28.22 18.05
C ALA A 62 -11.78 28.60 16.69
N GLU A 63 -11.03 29.44 15.98
CA GLU A 63 -11.25 29.75 14.58
C GLU A 63 -11.46 28.40 13.91
N ALA A 64 -12.68 28.15 13.45
CA ALA A 64 -13.03 26.90 12.81
C ALA A 64 -12.12 26.80 11.59
N GLU A 65 -11.05 26.03 11.73
CA GLU A 65 -10.12 25.70 10.66
C GLU A 65 -10.98 25.32 9.47
N ALA A 66 -10.89 26.09 8.39
CA ALA A 66 -11.60 25.78 7.15
C ALA A 66 -11.36 24.29 6.85
N PRO A 67 -12.40 23.53 6.45
CA PRO A 67 -12.25 22.11 6.21
C PRO A 67 -11.07 21.92 5.25
N ALA A 68 -10.04 21.23 5.72
CA ALA A 68 -8.81 21.05 4.98
C ALA A 68 -9.14 20.54 3.56
N SER A 69 -8.55 21.17 2.54
CA SER A 69 -8.78 20.79 1.14
C SER A 69 -8.51 19.30 0.94
N GLU A 70 -9.12 18.71 -0.09
CA GLU A 70 -8.90 17.30 -0.41
C GLU A 70 -7.41 17.00 -0.65
N ALA A 71 -6.73 17.92 -1.33
CA ALA A 71 -5.28 17.90 -1.53
C ALA A 71 -4.50 17.94 -0.20
N ALA A 72 -4.90 18.77 0.76
CA ALA A 72 -4.25 18.83 2.08
C ALA A 72 -4.47 17.54 2.88
N THR A 73 -5.64 16.90 2.75
CA THR A 73 -5.92 15.61 3.37
C THR A 73 -5.08 14.51 2.74
N LEU A 74 -5.02 14.46 1.40
CA LEU A 74 -4.19 13.51 0.66
C LEU A 74 -2.69 13.67 0.98
N ALA A 75 -2.19 14.91 1.05
CA ALA A 75 -0.81 15.21 1.41
C ALA A 75 -0.46 14.68 2.82
N ARG A 76 -1.35 14.89 3.80
CA ARG A 76 -1.17 14.34 5.15
C ARG A 76 -1.18 12.81 5.15
N ASP A 77 -2.05 12.19 4.36
CA ASP A 77 -2.12 10.73 4.27
C ASP A 77 -0.85 10.12 3.65
N PHE A 78 -0.24 10.81 2.69
CA PHE A 78 1.03 10.38 2.09
C PHE A 78 2.17 10.36 3.10
N LEU A 79 2.22 11.36 3.98
CA LEU A 79 3.26 11.48 4.99
C LEU A 79 3.02 10.58 6.22
N LYS A 80 1.77 10.12 6.46
CA LYS A 80 1.40 9.37 7.67
C LYS A 80 1.07 7.88 7.46
N THR A 81 0.50 7.49 6.32
CA THR A 81 -0.28 6.23 6.22
C THR A 81 0.15 5.23 5.15
N GLY A 82 1.35 5.36 4.58
CA GLY A 82 1.94 4.30 3.76
C GLY A 82 1.12 3.82 2.55
N GLY A 83 0.25 4.67 2.02
CA GLY A 83 -0.47 4.38 0.77
C GLY A 83 -1.87 3.77 0.93
N ARG A 84 -2.57 3.95 2.06
CA ARG A 84 -4.02 3.64 2.14
C ARG A 84 -4.86 4.40 1.11
N ARG A 85 -4.38 5.59 0.74
CA ARG A 85 -4.94 6.46 -0.29
C ARG A 85 -3.82 6.83 -1.27
N ILE A 86 -4.20 6.99 -2.53
CA ILE A 86 -3.35 7.55 -3.58
C ILE A 86 -4.06 8.74 -4.21
N GLY A 87 -3.34 9.56 -4.96
CA GLY A 87 -3.89 10.64 -5.76
C GLY A 87 -4.08 10.22 -7.21
N TYR A 88 -5.09 10.75 -7.88
CA TYR A 88 -5.14 10.80 -9.34
C TYR A 88 -5.53 12.19 -9.82
N SER A 89 -4.84 12.67 -10.84
CA SER A 89 -5.17 13.90 -11.53
C SER A 89 -5.72 13.58 -12.91
N ALA A 90 -6.95 14.04 -13.19
CA ALA A 90 -7.57 13.91 -14.50
C ALA A 90 -6.89 14.79 -15.55
N SER A 91 -6.45 16.00 -15.17
CA SER A 91 -5.78 16.95 -16.04
C SER A 91 -4.37 16.51 -16.41
N LYS A 92 -3.62 15.92 -15.47
CA LYS A 92 -2.28 15.35 -15.74
C LYS A 92 -2.31 13.91 -16.25
N LYS A 93 -3.45 13.21 -16.11
CA LYS A 93 -3.59 11.77 -16.36
C LYS A 93 -2.49 10.99 -15.65
N ALA A 94 -2.35 11.25 -14.35
CA ALA A 94 -1.24 10.72 -13.56
C ALA A 94 -1.71 10.34 -12.15
N PHE A 95 -1.07 9.34 -11.58
CA PHE A 95 -1.19 8.95 -10.19
C PHE A 95 -0.11 9.62 -9.35
N ALA A 96 -0.41 9.86 -8.08
CA ALA A 96 0.55 10.23 -7.05
C ALA A 96 0.44 9.25 -5.89
N TYR A 97 1.53 8.74 -5.35
CA TYR A 97 1.47 7.78 -4.24
C TYR A 97 2.78 7.75 -3.42
N PRO A 98 2.70 7.41 -2.11
CA PRO A 98 3.88 7.26 -1.28
C PRO A 98 4.60 5.93 -1.58
N VAL A 99 5.92 5.98 -1.55
CA VAL A 99 6.84 4.86 -1.74
C VAL A 99 7.71 4.76 -0.51
N GLU A 100 7.43 3.72 0.28
CA GLU A 100 8.18 3.44 1.50
C GLU A 100 9.36 2.51 1.23
N HIS A 101 10.51 2.89 1.77
CA HIS A 101 11.70 2.07 1.84
C HIS A 101 11.93 1.65 3.28
N ARG A 102 12.04 0.35 3.57
CA ARG A 102 12.35 -0.21 4.88
C ARG A 102 13.50 -1.18 4.77
N THR A 103 14.48 -1.01 5.65
CA THR A 103 15.63 -1.89 5.82
C THR A 103 15.75 -2.26 7.29
N GLU A 104 16.67 -3.15 7.64
CA GLU A 104 16.98 -3.45 9.04
C GLU A 104 17.46 -2.21 9.81
N THR A 105 18.03 -1.24 9.11
CA THR A 105 18.71 -0.08 9.69
C THR A 105 17.93 1.22 9.52
N GLY A 106 16.70 1.19 8.99
CA GLY A 106 15.93 2.41 8.87
C GLY A 106 14.74 2.40 7.91
N PHE A 107 14.04 3.53 7.93
CA PHE A 107 12.88 3.86 7.10
C PHE A 107 13.17 5.10 6.22
N GLY A 108 12.73 5.06 4.96
CA GLY A 108 12.81 6.10 3.93
C GLY A 108 11.45 6.31 3.24
N LEU A 109 11.18 7.53 2.76
CA LEU A 109 9.90 7.86 2.11
C LEU A 109 10.11 8.81 0.92
N ASP A 110 9.54 8.43 -0.22
CA ASP A 110 9.41 9.26 -1.42
C ASP A 110 7.93 9.34 -1.83
N ILE A 111 7.53 10.41 -2.52
CA ILE A 111 6.23 10.51 -3.20
C ILE A 111 6.48 10.42 -4.71
N GLN A 112 5.92 9.41 -5.36
CA GLN A 112 6.07 9.19 -6.80
C GLN A 112 4.88 9.74 -7.57
N PHE A 113 5.15 10.31 -8.74
CA PHE A 113 4.15 10.75 -9.70
C PHE A 113 4.32 9.95 -11.00
N VAL A 114 3.33 9.14 -11.36
CA VAL A 114 3.40 8.18 -12.47
C VAL A 114 2.27 8.44 -13.46
N GLY A 115 2.58 8.56 -14.74
CA GLY A 115 1.57 8.77 -15.78
C GLY A 115 0.67 7.55 -15.96
N ALA A 116 -0.48 7.74 -16.61
CA ALA A 116 -1.39 6.66 -17.01
C ALA A 116 -0.74 5.62 -17.96
N ASP A 117 0.42 5.97 -18.54
CA ASP A 117 1.28 5.11 -19.34
C ASP A 117 2.21 4.22 -18.49
N GLY A 118 2.17 4.32 -17.16
CA GLY A 118 3.04 3.58 -16.24
C GLY A 118 4.46 4.14 -16.15
N GLN A 119 4.75 5.29 -16.78
CA GLN A 119 6.07 5.90 -16.74
C GLN A 119 6.19 6.92 -15.60
N PRO A 120 7.29 6.89 -14.82
CA PRO A 120 7.54 7.91 -13.82
C PRO A 120 7.65 9.27 -14.50
N LYS A 121 6.97 10.27 -13.94
CA LYS A 121 7.02 11.66 -14.39
C LYS A 121 7.89 12.50 -13.48
N ASP A 122 7.80 12.27 -12.18
CA ASP A 122 8.56 12.98 -11.17
C ASP A 122 8.54 12.23 -9.84
N ALA A 123 9.43 12.61 -8.93
CA ALA A 123 9.48 12.11 -7.56
C ALA A 123 9.81 13.26 -6.60
N MET A 124 9.07 13.35 -5.50
CA MET A 124 9.39 14.23 -4.39
C MET A 124 9.95 13.41 -3.24
N ARG A 125 11.23 13.58 -2.94
CA ARG A 125 11.84 12.94 -1.79
C ARG A 125 11.33 13.57 -0.50
N VAL A 126 10.87 12.74 0.44
CA VAL A 126 10.47 13.18 1.78
C VAL A 126 11.65 13.07 2.73
N CYS A 127 12.22 11.88 2.86
CA CYS A 127 13.37 11.62 3.73
C CYS A 127 14.09 10.35 3.29
N GLN A 128 15.40 10.31 3.56
CA GLN A 128 16.23 9.15 3.26
C GLN A 128 16.07 8.04 4.31
N ILE A 129 16.58 6.84 4.00
CA ILE A 129 16.63 5.71 4.94
C ILE A 129 17.38 6.14 6.21
N GLY A 130 16.72 6.02 7.36
CA GLY A 130 17.25 6.39 8.68
C GLY A 130 16.93 7.82 9.10
N GLU A 131 16.70 8.73 8.16
CA GLU A 131 16.32 10.12 8.46
C GLU A 131 14.85 10.22 8.91
N CYS A 132 13.98 9.40 8.31
CA CYS A 132 12.55 9.45 8.61
C CYS A 132 12.22 8.97 10.04
N GLU A 133 13.06 8.19 10.69
CA GLU A 133 12.76 7.66 12.03
C GLU A 133 12.84 8.74 13.10
N GLU A 134 13.74 9.71 12.93
CA GLU A 134 14.00 10.76 13.90
C GLU A 134 13.38 12.10 13.47
N HIS A 135 13.26 12.37 12.16
CA HIS A 135 12.94 13.71 11.64
C HIS A 135 11.66 13.79 10.80
N LEU A 136 10.87 12.73 10.63
CA LEU A 136 9.70 12.77 9.76
C LEU A 136 8.70 13.86 10.15
N ASP A 137 8.45 14.09 11.44
CA ASP A 137 7.51 15.13 11.89
C ASP A 137 7.99 16.55 11.59
N GLU A 138 9.31 16.78 11.64
CA GLU A 138 9.92 18.08 11.31
C GLU A 138 9.90 18.31 9.81
N LEU A 139 10.33 17.30 9.04
CA LEU A 139 10.30 17.32 7.58
C LEU A 139 8.87 17.43 7.05
N ALA A 140 7.90 16.78 7.70
CA ALA A 140 6.49 16.87 7.32
C ALA A 140 5.94 18.29 7.47
N LYS A 141 6.35 19.07 8.48
CA LYS A 141 5.93 20.47 8.63
C LYS A 141 6.42 21.33 7.47
N GLU A 142 7.63 21.08 6.97
CA GLU A 142 8.20 21.81 5.84
C GLU A 142 7.61 21.35 4.49
N LEU A 143 7.44 20.04 4.32
CA LEU A 143 7.03 19.45 3.06
C LEU A 143 5.52 19.48 2.84
N LEU A 144 4.71 19.43 3.91
CA LEU A 144 3.25 19.37 3.80
C LEU A 144 2.68 20.55 2.99
N PRO A 145 3.08 21.82 3.20
CA PRO A 145 2.61 22.92 2.36
C PRO A 145 3.02 22.77 0.89
N LYS A 146 4.25 22.33 0.62
CA LYS A 146 4.77 22.13 -0.76
C LYS A 146 4.01 21.03 -1.49
N LEU A 147 3.82 19.88 -0.81
CA LEU A 147 3.08 18.75 -1.35
C LEU A 147 1.60 19.10 -1.56
N THR A 148 0.97 19.78 -0.60
CA THR A 148 -0.43 20.24 -0.72
C THR A 148 -0.60 21.16 -1.92
N SER A 149 0.25 22.20 -2.03
CA SER A 149 0.21 23.15 -3.15
C SER A 149 0.37 22.44 -4.49
N ARG A 150 1.27 21.46 -4.59
CA ARG A 150 1.47 20.69 -5.82
C ARG A 150 0.24 19.85 -6.16
N LEU A 151 -0.29 19.11 -5.18
CA LEU A 151 -1.46 18.26 -5.38
C LEU A 151 -2.69 19.09 -5.78
N GLU A 152 -2.85 20.29 -5.22
CA GLU A 152 -3.94 21.21 -5.55
C GLU A 152 -3.78 21.83 -6.96
N GLN A 153 -2.59 22.34 -7.28
CA GLN A 153 -2.29 22.92 -8.61
C GLN A 153 -2.46 21.92 -9.75
N ASP A 154 -2.10 20.67 -9.50
CA ASP A 154 -2.23 19.60 -10.48
C ASP A 154 -3.57 18.85 -10.34
N GLU A 155 -4.51 19.32 -9.50
CA GLU A 155 -5.87 18.79 -9.34
C GLU A 155 -5.91 17.29 -8.98
N TYR A 156 -5.03 16.85 -8.08
CA TYR A 156 -5.05 15.49 -7.57
C TYR A 156 -6.18 15.29 -6.57
N VAL A 157 -7.03 14.31 -6.85
CA VAL A 157 -8.10 13.84 -5.95
C VAL A 157 -7.74 12.50 -5.32
N SER A 158 -8.22 12.27 -4.11
CA SER A 158 -7.93 11.07 -3.31
C SER A 158 -8.73 9.88 -3.81
N ILE A 159 -8.04 8.79 -4.11
CA ILE A 159 -8.63 7.49 -4.40
C ILE A 159 -8.37 6.56 -3.22
N ARG A 160 -9.46 5.99 -2.70
CA ARG A 160 -9.37 4.98 -1.65
C ARG A 160 -9.03 3.62 -2.25
N GLY A 161 -8.05 2.94 -1.66
CA GLY A 161 -7.72 1.56 -2.01
C GLY A 161 -8.77 0.58 -1.52
N ILE A 162 -9.01 -0.47 -2.32
CA ILE A 162 -9.74 -1.67 -1.94
C ILE A 162 -8.69 -2.75 -1.66
N GLY A 163 -8.59 -3.19 -0.40
CA GLY A 163 -7.63 -4.21 -0.01
C GLY A 163 -7.92 -5.55 -0.69
N TRP A 164 -6.87 -6.21 -1.17
CA TRP A 164 -6.99 -7.54 -1.74
C TRP A 164 -6.98 -8.58 -0.61
N PRO A 165 -8.03 -9.42 -0.47
CA PRO A 165 -8.08 -10.41 0.60
C PRO A 165 -6.97 -11.45 0.45
N GLN A 166 -6.23 -11.71 1.53
CA GLN A 166 -5.17 -12.72 1.52
C GLN A 166 -5.73 -14.11 1.16
N GLY A 167 -5.01 -14.83 0.30
CA GLY A 167 -5.37 -16.18 -0.13
C GLY A 167 -6.57 -16.26 -1.09
N ARG A 168 -7.13 -15.13 -1.53
CA ARG A 168 -8.20 -15.10 -2.54
C ARG A 168 -7.66 -14.74 -3.91
N GLU A 169 -8.17 -15.40 -4.94
CA GLU A 169 -7.89 -15.07 -6.33
C GLU A 169 -8.87 -14.05 -6.89
N GLU A 170 -9.96 -13.74 -6.20
CA GLU A 170 -11.03 -12.87 -6.71
C GLU A 170 -11.37 -11.75 -5.73
N LEU A 171 -11.65 -10.58 -6.29
CA LEU A 171 -12.10 -9.39 -5.59
C LEU A 171 -13.31 -8.81 -6.33
N GLU A 172 -14.43 -8.64 -5.63
CA GLU A 172 -15.58 -7.92 -6.16
C GLU A 172 -15.35 -6.41 -6.06
N VAL A 173 -15.56 -5.70 -7.17
CA VAL A 173 -15.35 -4.25 -7.26
C VAL A 173 -16.68 -3.60 -7.63
N ASN A 174 -17.42 -3.19 -6.59
CA ASN A 174 -18.77 -2.65 -6.73
C ASN A 174 -18.83 -1.43 -7.67
N SER A 175 -17.81 -0.57 -7.62
CA SER A 175 -17.72 0.62 -8.48
C SER A 175 -17.58 0.31 -9.97
N LEU A 176 -17.25 -0.94 -10.32
CA LEU A 176 -17.08 -1.40 -11.69
C LEU A 176 -18.11 -2.45 -12.11
N THR A 177 -19.03 -2.84 -11.21
CA THR A 177 -20.02 -3.92 -11.44
C THR A 177 -19.36 -5.20 -11.99
N MET A 178 -18.15 -5.51 -11.52
CA MET A 178 -17.39 -6.66 -11.99
C MET A 178 -16.48 -7.23 -10.90
N LYS A 179 -16.02 -8.47 -11.11
CA LYS A 179 -14.98 -9.08 -10.29
C LYS A 179 -13.64 -8.97 -10.99
N LEU A 180 -12.60 -8.72 -10.21
CA LEU A 180 -11.22 -8.84 -10.65
C LEU A 180 -10.71 -10.22 -10.19
N LYS A 181 -10.09 -10.95 -11.10
CA LYS A 181 -9.38 -12.19 -10.80
C LYS A 181 -7.88 -11.99 -10.98
N TYR A 182 -7.09 -12.45 -10.01
CA TYR A 182 -5.64 -12.45 -10.07
C TYR A 182 -5.09 -13.87 -10.11
N THR A 183 -4.36 -14.20 -11.18
CA THR A 183 -3.76 -15.52 -11.34
C THR A 183 -2.42 -15.40 -12.06
N LYS A 184 -1.33 -15.90 -11.43
CA LYS A 184 0.02 -15.99 -12.03
C LYS A 184 0.50 -14.68 -12.68
N GLY A 185 0.42 -13.55 -11.96
CA GLY A 185 0.88 -12.25 -12.47
C GLY A 185 -0.06 -11.58 -13.48
N LYS A 186 -1.30 -12.08 -13.65
CA LYS A 186 -2.29 -11.52 -14.57
C LYS A 186 -3.56 -11.13 -13.82
N ILE A 187 -4.10 -9.98 -14.18
CA ILE A 187 -5.41 -9.52 -13.70
C ILE A 187 -6.42 -9.66 -14.84
N GLU A 188 -7.55 -10.28 -14.55
CA GLU A 188 -8.68 -10.46 -15.47
C GLU A 188 -9.93 -9.82 -14.90
N ALA A 189 -10.70 -9.15 -15.75
CA ALA A 189 -12.02 -8.62 -15.43
C ALA A 189 -13.09 -9.65 -15.80
N LEU A 190 -13.88 -10.05 -14.82
CA LEU A 190 -15.01 -10.97 -14.95
C LEU A 190 -16.32 -10.18 -14.84
N ARG A 191 -17.04 -10.08 -15.96
CA ARG A 191 -18.36 -9.44 -16.05
C ARG A 191 -19.41 -10.51 -16.34
N GLU A 192 -20.59 -10.38 -15.73
CA GLU A 192 -21.69 -11.30 -15.98
C GLU A 192 -22.06 -11.32 -17.47
N GLY A 193 -22.22 -12.52 -18.03
CA GLY A 193 -22.55 -12.72 -19.44
C GLY A 193 -21.46 -12.34 -20.45
N LYS A 194 -20.24 -12.00 -20.01
CA LYS A 194 -19.11 -11.66 -20.89
C LYS A 194 -17.91 -12.57 -20.65
N PRO A 195 -17.09 -12.86 -21.68
CA PRO A 195 -15.86 -13.60 -21.48
C PRO A 195 -14.88 -12.81 -20.57
N PRO A 196 -14.02 -13.50 -19.81
CA PRO A 196 -12.95 -12.87 -19.04
C PRO A 196 -12.08 -11.96 -19.93
N ALA A 197 -11.88 -10.72 -19.50
CA ALA A 197 -11.06 -9.75 -20.21
C ALA A 197 -9.74 -9.54 -19.46
N ARG A 198 -8.62 -9.96 -20.05
CA ARG A 198 -7.30 -9.69 -19.47
C ARG A 198 -7.01 -8.20 -19.48
N LEU A 199 -6.63 -7.65 -18.33
CA LEU A 199 -6.25 -6.26 -18.23
C LEU A 199 -4.86 -6.03 -18.84
N VAL A 200 -4.73 -4.92 -19.56
CA VAL A 200 -3.47 -4.53 -20.20
C VAL A 200 -2.69 -3.68 -19.22
N GLN A 201 -1.52 -4.15 -18.82
CA GLN A 201 -0.63 -3.37 -17.97
C GLN A 201 -0.02 -2.20 -18.76
N ALA A 202 0.04 -1.04 -18.13
CA ALA A 202 0.80 0.11 -18.60
C ALA A 202 2.24 0.06 -18.04
N GLY A 203 3.18 0.66 -18.76
CA GLY A 203 4.59 0.68 -18.41
C GLY A 203 5.36 -0.57 -18.84
N SER A 204 6.67 -0.57 -18.58
CA SER A 204 7.59 -1.67 -18.93
C SER A 204 7.84 -2.63 -17.77
N LYS A 205 7.56 -2.22 -16.53
CA LYS A 205 7.72 -3.06 -15.34
C LYS A 205 6.75 -4.22 -15.42
N ARG A 206 7.17 -5.45 -15.14
CA ARG A 206 6.27 -6.62 -15.12
C ARG A 206 5.74 -6.84 -13.71
N LEU A 207 4.43 -7.10 -13.58
CA LEU A 207 3.87 -7.62 -12.34
C LEU A 207 4.29 -9.08 -12.13
N ASP A 208 5.20 -9.30 -11.18
CA ASP A 208 5.69 -10.63 -10.77
C ASP A 208 5.53 -10.82 -9.25
N ALA A 209 4.29 -10.69 -8.78
CA ALA A 209 3.94 -10.87 -7.38
C ALA A 209 3.07 -12.11 -7.18
N ALA A 210 3.22 -12.81 -6.05
CA ALA A 210 2.35 -13.95 -5.75
C ALA A 210 0.92 -13.52 -5.37
N THR A 211 0.78 -12.32 -4.81
CA THR A 211 -0.51 -11.72 -4.38
C THR A 211 -0.54 -10.24 -4.72
N LEU A 212 -1.73 -9.66 -4.68
CA LEU A 212 -1.93 -8.21 -4.65
C LEU A 212 -2.12 -7.74 -3.20
N LEU A 213 -1.91 -6.46 -2.96
CA LEU A 213 -2.15 -5.79 -1.67
C LEU A 213 -3.41 -4.96 -1.72
N ALA A 214 -3.57 -4.13 -2.74
CA ALA A 214 -4.73 -3.27 -2.91
C ALA A 214 -4.92 -2.87 -4.38
N VAL A 215 -6.15 -2.47 -4.73
CA VAL A 215 -6.48 -1.89 -6.03
C VAL A 215 -7.12 -0.52 -5.86
N PHE A 216 -6.89 0.37 -6.83
CA PHE A 216 -7.36 1.74 -6.86
C PHE A 216 -8.02 1.99 -8.20
N VAL A 217 -9.32 2.26 -8.18
CA VAL A 217 -10.13 2.32 -9.40
C VAL A 217 -10.32 3.77 -9.81
N VAL A 218 -10.09 4.06 -11.08
CA VAL A 218 -10.44 5.34 -11.71
C VAL A 218 -11.40 5.06 -12.86
N PRO A 219 -12.72 4.98 -12.58
CA PRO A 219 -13.71 4.53 -13.56
C PRO A 219 -13.70 5.39 -14.83
N ASP A 220 -13.72 6.72 -14.67
CA ASP A 220 -13.82 7.66 -15.79
C ASP A 220 -12.59 7.62 -16.71
N ALA A 221 -11.42 7.33 -16.15
CA ALA A 221 -10.18 7.18 -16.90
C ALA A 221 -9.97 5.76 -17.46
N LYS A 222 -10.83 4.80 -17.06
CA LYS A 222 -10.63 3.36 -17.31
C LYS A 222 -9.25 2.88 -16.86
N LEU A 223 -8.82 3.30 -15.67
CA LEU A 223 -7.53 2.90 -15.10
C LEU A 223 -7.73 2.16 -13.78
N LEU A 224 -6.80 1.25 -13.52
CA LEU A 224 -6.68 0.50 -12.27
C LEU A 224 -5.24 0.61 -11.78
N GLY A 225 -5.03 1.32 -10.67
CA GLY A 225 -3.80 1.26 -9.90
C GLY A 225 -3.79 0.00 -9.03
N VAL A 226 -2.63 -0.63 -8.87
CA VAL A 226 -2.49 -1.87 -8.11
C VAL A 226 -1.23 -1.79 -7.28
N PHE A 227 -1.36 -1.96 -5.96
CA PHE A 227 -0.23 -2.27 -5.10
C PHE A 227 -0.05 -3.78 -5.00
N ALA A 228 1.20 -4.22 -5.12
CA ALA A 228 1.61 -5.59 -4.86
C ALA A 228 2.90 -5.60 -4.03
N PRO A 229 3.27 -6.72 -3.39
CA PRO A 229 4.60 -6.86 -2.81
C PRO A 229 5.70 -6.50 -3.84
N PRO A 230 6.84 -5.97 -3.38
CA PRO A 230 7.93 -5.55 -4.25
C PRO A 230 8.41 -6.73 -5.11
N SER A 231 8.86 -6.43 -6.33
CA SER A 231 9.61 -7.40 -7.14
C SER A 231 10.87 -7.86 -6.39
N ARG A 232 11.35 -9.08 -6.64
CA ARG A 232 12.52 -9.66 -5.95
C ARG A 232 13.77 -8.79 -6.00
N ASP A 233 13.91 -7.98 -7.06
CA ASP A 233 15.06 -7.11 -7.29
C ASP A 233 14.95 -5.75 -6.59
N ALA A 234 13.77 -5.38 -6.08
CA ALA A 234 13.51 -4.09 -5.43
C ALA A 234 13.81 -4.16 -3.91
N LYS A 235 15.11 -4.21 -3.57
CA LYS A 235 15.57 -4.28 -2.18
C LYS A 235 15.05 -3.11 -1.34
N GLY A 236 14.55 -3.45 -0.15
CA GLY A 236 14.07 -2.49 0.83
C GLY A 236 12.78 -1.78 0.45
N LEU A 237 12.16 -2.04 -0.69
CA LEU A 237 10.88 -1.44 -1.04
C LEU A 237 9.73 -2.18 -0.32
N VAL A 238 8.77 -1.46 0.24
CA VAL A 238 7.63 -2.11 0.96
C VAL A 238 6.57 -2.63 0.00
N GLN A 239 6.31 -1.91 -1.08
CA GLN A 239 5.32 -2.27 -2.10
C GLN A 239 5.62 -1.61 -3.43
N ASP A 240 5.16 -2.25 -4.51
CA ASP A 240 5.26 -1.76 -5.88
C ASP A 240 3.91 -1.36 -6.43
N PHE A 241 3.87 -0.26 -7.18
CA PHE A 241 2.67 0.22 -7.87
C PHE A 241 2.69 -0.11 -9.35
N TYR A 242 1.55 -0.58 -9.84
CA TYR A 242 1.33 -0.96 -11.24
C TYR A 242 0.04 -0.32 -11.74
N ILE A 243 0.00 0.01 -13.03
CA ILE A 243 -1.19 0.60 -13.66
C ILE A 243 -1.70 -0.35 -14.74
N PHE A 244 -3.01 -0.55 -14.78
CA PHE A 244 -3.69 -1.37 -15.78
C PHE A 244 -4.82 -0.59 -16.43
N LYS A 245 -5.07 -0.87 -17.71
CA LYS A 245 -6.22 -0.36 -18.45
C LYS A 245 -7.43 -1.27 -18.24
N LEU A 246 -8.55 -0.67 -17.88
CA LEU A 246 -9.85 -1.33 -17.76
C LEU A 246 -10.56 -1.36 -19.14
N PRO A 247 -11.37 -2.41 -19.42
CA PRO A 247 -12.13 -2.55 -20.67
C PRO A 247 -13.35 -1.62 -20.74
#